data_AF-A0A3B9A3C4-F1
#
_entry.id   AF-A0A3B9A3C4-F1
#
_cell.length_a   1.000
_cell.length_b   1.000
_cell.length_c   1.000
_cell.angle_alpha   90.00
_cell.angle_beta   90.00
_cell.angle_gamma   90.00
#
_symmetry.space_group_name_H-M   'P 1'
#
loop_
_entity.id
_entity.type
_entity.pdbx_description
1 polymer ?
#
loop_
_entity_poly.entity_id
_entity_poly.type
_entity_poly.pdbx_seq_one_letter_code
_entity_poly.pdbx_strand_id
1 'polypeptide(L)'
;MFQIQSPSIRTVTTAHLTQTMTLLNQTVGELYQQIQQELTNPALELVEERRCPTCHRVLPGHGECPVCSRPVSMQAEEPVVFVSPREEF
;
A
#
# COMPACT_ATOMS: atom_id res chain seq x y z
N MET A 1 -44.09 30.50 -19.76
CA MET A 1 -42.86 29.73 -20.06
C MET A 1 -42.26 29.30 -18.73
N PHE A 2 -42.20 28.00 -18.46
CA PHE A 2 -41.55 27.48 -17.24
C PHE A 2 -40.15 27.02 -17.60
N GLN A 3 -39.15 27.54 -16.89
CA GLN A 3 -37.75 27.18 -17.06
C GLN A 3 -37.45 26.00 -16.13
N ILE A 4 -37.29 24.81 -16.71
CA ILE A 4 -36.98 23.59 -15.97
C ILE A 4 -35.46 23.54 -15.81
N GLN A 5 -34.96 23.63 -14.57
CA GLN A 5 -33.54 23.42 -14.29
C GLN A 5 -33.29 21.95 -14.02
N SER A 6 -32.51 21.31 -14.88
CA SER A 6 -32.07 19.91 -14.73
C SER A 6 -30.70 19.89 -14.04
N PRO A 7 -30.57 19.44 -12.79
CA PRO A 7 -29.26 19.33 -12.15
C PRO A 7 -28.44 18.24 -12.84
N SER A 8 -27.32 18.61 -13.47
CA SER A 8 -26.35 17.66 -13.99
C SER A 8 -25.35 17.29 -12.89
N ILE A 9 -25.29 16.02 -12.50
CA ILE A 9 -24.24 15.52 -11.60
C ILE A 9 -22.95 15.45 -12.42
N ARG A 10 -22.07 16.44 -12.25
CA ARG A 10 -20.70 16.38 -12.79
C ARG A 10 -19.78 15.86 -11.69
N THR A 11 -19.04 14.80 -11.96
CA THR A 11 -17.98 14.31 -11.08
C THR A 11 -16.89 15.38 -11.02
N VAL A 12 -16.82 16.10 -9.90
CA VAL A 12 -15.75 17.06 -9.64
C VAL A 12 -14.53 16.27 -9.18
N THR A 13 -13.42 16.40 -9.91
CA THR A 13 -12.12 15.88 -9.47
C THR A 13 -11.75 16.58 -8.16
N THR A 14 -11.84 15.85 -7.05
CA THR A 14 -11.43 16.36 -5.74
C THR A 14 -9.91 16.35 -5.63
N ALA A 15 -9.34 17.21 -4.79
CA ALA A 15 -7.90 17.27 -4.57
C ALA A 15 -7.28 15.91 -4.21
N HIS A 16 -8.00 15.11 -3.40
CA HIS A 16 -7.61 13.75 -3.05
C HIS A 16 -7.56 12.81 -4.25
N LEU A 17 -8.49 12.95 -5.20
CA LEU A 17 -8.51 12.14 -6.42
C LEU A 17 -7.30 12.48 -7.28
N THR A 18 -7.00 13.77 -7.48
CA THR A 18 -5.82 14.21 -8.24
C THR A 18 -4.53 13.72 -7.58
N GLN A 19 -4.40 13.84 -6.26
CA GLN A 19 -3.23 13.35 -5.52
C GLN A 19 -3.04 11.84 -5.67
N THR A 20 -4.12 11.07 -5.58
CA THR A 20 -4.09 9.61 -5.77
C THR A 20 -3.66 9.25 -7.18
N MET A 21 -4.19 9.94 -8.20
CA MET A 21 -3.84 9.71 -9.59
C MET A 21 -2.39 10.07 -9.89
N THR A 22 -1.85 11.12 -9.28
CA THR A 22 -0.43 11.47 -9.41
C THR A 22 0.46 10.36 -8.86
N LEU A 23 0.18 9.85 -7.65
CA LEU A 23 0.98 8.78 -7.03
C LEU A 23 0.97 7.49 -7.85
N LEU A 24 -0.19 7.13 -8.43
CA LEU A 24 -0.32 5.91 -9.24
C LEU A 24 0.44 5.96 -10.58
N ASN A 25 0.74 7.16 -11.09
CA ASN A 25 1.44 7.34 -12.35
C ASN A 25 2.96 7.54 -12.20
N GLN A 26 3.46 7.64 -10.97
CA GLN A 26 4.89 7.82 -10.71
C GLN A 26 5.65 6.51 -10.81
N THR A 27 6.90 6.60 -11.26
CA THR A 27 7.87 5.53 -11.15
C THR A 27 8.26 5.30 -9.69
N VAL A 28 8.84 4.13 -9.40
CA VAL A 28 9.34 3.81 -8.05
C VAL A 28 10.33 4.88 -7.57
N GLY A 29 11.24 5.36 -8.42
CA GLY A 29 12.21 6.39 -8.05
C GLY A 29 11.57 7.74 -7.68
N GLU A 30 10.56 8.18 -8.43
CA GLU A 30 9.83 9.41 -8.14
C GLU A 30 9.04 9.30 -6.84
N LEU A 31 8.41 8.15 -6.59
CA LEU A 31 7.74 7.87 -5.31
C LEU A 31 8.72 7.92 -4.13
N TYR A 32 9.91 7.34 -4.29
CA TYR A 32 10.95 7.41 -3.26
C TYR A 32 11.39 8.86 -3.00
N GLN A 33 11.63 9.65 -4.04
CA GLN A 33 12.01 11.06 -3.89
C GLN A 33 10.92 11.85 -3.15
N GLN A 34 9.65 11.60 -3.44
CA GLN A 34 8.53 12.25 -2.76
C GLN A 34 8.45 11.83 -1.28
N ILE A 35 8.65 10.55 -0.96
CA ILE A 35 8.74 10.08 0.44
C ILE A 35 9.87 10.81 1.18
N GLN A 36 11.06 10.94 0.57
CA GLN A 36 12.19 11.66 1.16
C GLN A 36 11.87 13.15 1.39
N GLN A 37 11.13 13.77 0.47
CA GLN A 37 10.67 15.15 0.65
C GLN A 37 9.71 15.26 1.83
N GLU A 38 8.73 14.36 1.97
CA GLU A 38 7.79 14.37 3.10
C GLU A 38 8.52 14.12 4.44
N LEU A 39 9.59 13.32 4.47
CA LEU A 39 10.41 13.08 5.65
C LEU A 39 11.18 14.32 6.16
N THR A 40 11.22 15.43 5.41
CA THR A 40 11.69 16.71 6.00
C THR A 40 10.75 17.27 7.07
N ASN A 41 9.55 16.73 7.20
CA ASN A 41 8.62 17.05 8.28
C ASN A 41 9.15 16.50 9.63
N PRO A 42 9.44 17.34 10.63
CA PRO A 42 10.00 16.91 11.91
C PRO A 42 9.04 16.07 12.76
N ALA A 43 7.77 15.98 12.38
CA ALA A 43 6.79 15.10 13.02
C ALA A 43 6.83 13.65 12.50
N LEU A 44 7.59 13.38 11.43
CA LEU A 44 7.71 12.06 10.83
C LEU A 44 9.06 11.42 11.18
N GLU A 45 9.03 10.11 11.45
CA GLU A 45 10.22 9.30 11.69
C GLU A 45 10.16 8.06 10.80
N LEU A 46 11.25 7.76 10.11
CA LEU A 46 11.38 6.54 9.33
C LEU A 46 11.80 5.40 10.26
N VAL A 47 10.92 4.42 10.45
CA VAL A 47 11.22 3.21 11.23
C VAL A 47 11.57 2.08 10.27
N GLU A 48 12.82 1.62 10.32
CA GLU A 48 13.29 0.47 9.54
C GLU A 48 12.84 -0.85 10.18
N GLU A 49 11.53 -1.11 10.15
CA GLU A 49 10.94 -2.35 10.65
C GLU A 49 10.39 -3.22 9.52
N ARG A 50 10.66 -4.54 9.59
CA ARG A 50 10.00 -5.50 8.71
C ARG A 50 8.61 -5.81 9.24
N ARG A 51 7.57 -5.45 8.49
CA ARG A 51 6.18 -5.86 8.74
C ARG A 51 5.66 -6.81 7.67
N CYS A 52 4.80 -7.74 8.08
CA CYS A 52 4.06 -8.57 7.14
C CYS A 52 3.14 -7.69 6.26
N PRO A 53 3.17 -7.81 4.92
CA PRO A 53 2.31 -7.00 4.05
C PRO A 53 0.83 -7.37 4.15
N THR A 54 0.51 -8.56 4.68
CA THR A 54 -0.87 -9.05 4.79
C THR A 54 -1.50 -8.72 6.15
N CYS A 55 -0.77 -8.90 7.26
CA CYS A 55 -1.32 -8.69 8.61
C CYS A 55 -0.62 -7.59 9.43
N HIS A 56 0.37 -6.91 8.85
CA HIS A 56 1.13 -5.80 9.45
C HIS A 56 1.86 -6.09 10.78
N ARG A 57 1.96 -7.36 11.20
CA ARG A 57 2.79 -7.77 12.35
C ARG A 57 4.27 -7.55 12.05
N VAL A 58 5.02 -7.16 13.08
CA VAL A 58 6.49 -7.11 13.04
C VAL A 58 7.01 -8.54 12.83
N LEU A 59 7.89 -8.71 11.85
CA LEU A 59 8.51 -9.99 11.52
C LEU A 59 9.79 -10.18 12.35
N PRO A 60 10.01 -11.36 12.94
CA PRO A 60 11.25 -11.65 13.65
C PRO A 60 12.38 -11.94 12.64
N GLY A 61 13.42 -11.10 12.62
CA GLY A 61 14.62 -11.31 11.81
C GLY A 61 14.36 -11.48 10.31
N HIS A 62 15.08 -12.41 9.68
CA HIS A 62 14.93 -12.76 8.26
C HIS A 62 14.06 -14.00 8.12
N GLY A 63 12.73 -13.83 8.17
CA GLY A 63 11.79 -14.95 8.06
C GLY A 63 10.42 -14.57 7.52
N GLU A 64 9.63 -15.59 7.23
CA GLU A 64 8.23 -15.48 6.84
C GLU A 64 7.33 -15.10 8.03
N CYS A 65 6.12 -14.64 7.74
CA CYS A 65 5.18 -14.26 8.79
C CYS A 65 4.62 -15.51 9.51
N PRO A 66 4.86 -15.70 10.82
CA PRO A 66 4.43 -16.91 11.53
C PRO A 66 2.91 -17.06 11.65
N VAL A 67 2.14 -16.07 11.20
CA VAL A 67 0.68 -16.09 11.19
C VAL A 67 0.17 -16.30 9.77
N CYS A 68 0.70 -15.56 8.79
CA CYS A 68 0.22 -15.62 7.40
C CYS A 68 0.85 -16.74 6.56
N SER A 69 2.03 -17.25 6.93
CA SER A 69 2.66 -18.38 6.23
C SER A 69 2.19 -19.74 6.73
N ARG A 70 1.42 -19.78 7.82
CA ARG A 70 0.89 -21.04 8.33
C ARG A 70 -0.22 -21.57 7.44
N PRO A 71 -0.25 -22.88 7.18
CA PRO A 71 -1.39 -23.52 6.54
C PRO A 71 -2.65 -23.31 7.39
N VAL A 72 -3.79 -23.08 6.75
CA VAL A 72 -5.07 -22.84 7.43
C VAL A 72 -5.63 -24.16 7.97
N SER A 73 -5.26 -25.28 7.33
CA SER A 73 -5.66 -26.64 7.64
C SER A 73 -4.53 -27.62 7.35
N MET A 74 -4.50 -28.74 8.08
CA MET A 74 -3.55 -29.84 7.82
C MET A 74 -4.02 -30.78 6.69
N GLN A 75 -4.97 -30.33 5.87
CA GLN A 75 -5.52 -31.14 4.78
C GLN A 75 -4.59 -31.09 3.57
N ALA A 76 -4.43 -32.23 2.89
CA ALA A 76 -3.53 -32.36 1.74
C ALA A 76 -3.97 -31.57 0.49
N GLU A 77 -5.11 -30.88 0.55
CA GLU A 77 -5.69 -30.09 -0.54
C GLU A 77 -5.25 -28.62 -0.53
N GLU A 78 -4.47 -28.19 0.46
CA GLU A 78 -3.95 -26.82 0.48
C GLU A 78 -2.87 -26.57 -0.59
N PRO A 79 -2.88 -25.38 -1.22
CA PRO A 79 -1.88 -25.02 -2.21
C PRO A 79 -0.50 -24.85 -1.56
N VAL A 80 0.53 -25.38 -2.21
CA VAL A 80 1.92 -25.11 -1.82
C VAL A 80 2.27 -23.67 -2.18
N VAL A 81 2.46 -22.83 -1.16
CA VAL A 81 2.85 -21.43 -1.33
C VAL A 81 4.36 -21.29 -1.12
N PHE A 82 5.09 -20.91 -2.16
CA PHE A 82 6.50 -20.53 -2.06
C PHE A 82 6.62 -19.04 -1.75
N VAL A 83 7.20 -18.70 -0.61
CA VAL A 83 7.48 -17.33 -0.22
C VAL A 83 8.95 -17.03 -0.48
N SER A 84 9.24 -16.18 -1.47
CA SER A 84 10.61 -15.72 -1.69
C SER A 84 11.03 -14.78 -0.56
N PRO A 85 12.21 -14.96 0.04
CA PRO A 85 12.76 -13.93 0.92
C PRO A 85 12.94 -12.66 0.10
N ARG A 86 12.58 -11.52 0.68
CA ARG A 86 12.90 -10.23 0.08
C ARG A 86 14.42 -10.06 0.20
N GLU A 87 15.15 -10.36 -0.88
CA GLU A 87 16.59 -10.11 -0.98
C GLU A 87 16.82 -8.61 -0.74
N GLU A 88 17.73 -8.29 0.16
CA GLU A 88 18.20 -6.93 0.41
C GLU A 88 19.01 -6.49 -0.81
N PHE A 89 18.43 -5.63 -1.64
CA PHE A 89 19.15 -4.89 -2.69
C PHE A 89 19.57 -3.52 -2.15
#